data_AF-A0A538K3J4-F1
#
_entry.id   AF-A0A538K3J4-F1
#
_cell.length_a   1.000
_cell.length_b   1.000
_cell.length_c   1.000
_cell.angle_alpha   90.00
_cell.angle_beta   90.00
_cell.angle_gamma   90.00
#
_symmetry.space_group_name_H-M   'P 1'
#
loop_
_entity.id
_entity.type
_entity.pdbx_description
1 polymer ?
#
loop_
_entity_poly.entity_id
_entity_poly.type
_entity_poly.pdbx_seq_one_letter_code
_entity_poly.pdbx_strand_id
1 'polypeptide(L)' 'MHEFTCGHQECSSQFTSHDKDNLMQQVADHLKDAHNVQTATQTLLGYLEATCVKSTSDR' A
#
# COMPACT_ATOMS: atom_id res chain seq x y z
N MET A 1 -7.40 -11.32 -4.44
CA MET A 1 -7.30 -9.90 -4.83
C MET A 1 -6.66 -9.16 -3.67
N HIS A 2 -5.74 -8.22 -3.93
CA HIS A 2 -5.04 -7.47 -2.89
C HIS A 2 -5.58 -6.05 -2.83
N GLU A 3 -5.90 -5.60 -1.63
CA GLU A 3 -6.36 -4.24 -1.37
C GLU A 3 -5.42 -3.59 -0.36
N PHE A 4 -4.96 -2.38 -0.66
CA PHE A 4 -4.26 -1.51 0.27
C PHE A 4 -5.18 -0.35 0.65
N THR A 5 -5.26 -0.05 1.94
CA THR A 5 -5.87 1.19 2.43
C THR A 5 -4.85 1.99 3.22
N CYS A 6 -4.66 3.26 2.86
CA CYS A 6 -3.75 4.13 3.60
C CYS A 6 -4.29 4.37 5.01
N GLY A 7 -3.45 4.16 6.03
CA GLY A 7 -3.82 4.33 7.44
C GLY A 7 -3.70 5.77 7.94
N HIS A 8 -3.35 6.74 7.08
CA HIS A 8 -3.23 8.14 7.48
C HIS A 8 -4.62 8.79 7.54
N GLN A 9 -4.92 9.48 8.65
CA GLN A 9 -6.25 10.03 8.89
C GLN A 9 -6.70 11.08 7.85
N GLU A 10 -5.74 11.80 7.26
CA GLU A 10 -5.97 12.77 6.18
C GLU A 10 -5.80 12.16 4.78
N CYS A 11 -5.42 10.89 4.70
CA CYS A 11 -5.19 10.18 3.45
C CYS A 11 -6.09 8.95 3.35
N SER A 12 -7.22 9.11 2.67
CA SER A 12 -8.20 8.06 2.41
C SER A 12 -7.92 7.29 1.11
N SER A 13 -6.67 7.27 0.64
CA SER A 13 -6.30 6.58 -0.59
C SER A 13 -6.43 5.06 -0.44
N GLN A 14 -7.06 4.44 -1.43
CA GLN A 14 -7.24 3.00 -1.51
C GLN A 14 -6.80 2.51 -2.88
N PHE A 15 -6.01 1.44 -2.88
CA PHE A 15 -5.53 0.78 -4.09
C PHE A 15 -5.97 -0.68 -4.08
N THR A 16 -6.35 -1.19 -5.24
CA THR A 16 -6.67 -2.60 -5.42
C THR A 16 -5.94 -3.13 -6.64
N SER A 17 -5.35 -4.32 -6.51
CA SER A 17 -4.70 -4.99 -7.62
C SER A 17 -4.80 -6.50 -7.46
N HIS A 18 -4.81 -7.21 -8.60
CA HIS A 18 -4.71 -8.67 -8.59
C HIS A 18 -3.28 -9.15 -8.31
N ASP A 19 -2.30 -8.30 -8.60
CA ASP A 19 -0.89 -8.58 -8.41
C ASP A 19 -0.34 -7.77 -7.24
N LYS A 20 0.32 -8.46 -6.30
CA LYS A 20 0.85 -7.84 -5.08
C LYS A 20 1.98 -6.87 -5.39
N ASP A 21 2.87 -7.21 -6.31
CA ASP A 21 4.00 -6.37 -6.69
C ASP A 21 3.51 -5.09 -7.38
N ASN A 22 2.49 -5.20 -8.23
CA ASN A 22 1.83 -4.05 -8.81
C ASN A 22 1.15 -3.14 -7.75
N LEU A 23 0.46 -3.74 -6.76
CA LEU A 23 -0.10 -2.98 -5.64
C LEU A 23 1.01 -2.24 -4.86
N MET A 24 2.12 -2.92 -4.56
CA MET A 24 3.24 -2.33 -3.83
C MET A 24 3.90 -1.18 -4.60
N GLN A 25 3.96 -1.25 -5.95
CA GLN A 25 4.40 -0.11 -6.75
C GLN A 25 3.45 1.09 -6.61
N GLN A 26 2.13 0.87 -6.63
CA GLN A 26 1.16 1.95 -6.42
C GLN A 26 1.27 2.56 -5.01
N VAL A 27 1.49 1.72 -4.00
CA VAL A 27 1.73 2.18 -2.62
C VAL A 27 3.01 3.01 -2.53
N ALA A 28 4.11 2.57 -3.16
CA ALA A 28 5.36 3.32 -3.15
C ALA A 28 5.24 4.68 -3.85
N ASP A 29 4.55 4.73 -4.98
CA ASP A 29 4.28 5.98 -5.71
C ASP A 29 3.39 6.92 -4.88
N HIS A 30 2.33 6.40 -4.28
CA HIS A 30 1.46 7.13 -3.38
C HIS A 30 2.20 7.74 -2.19
N LEU A 31 3.09 6.97 -1.55
CA LEU A 31 3.91 7.47 -0.44
C LEU A 31 4.80 8.63 -0.86
N LYS A 32 5.32 8.58 -2.09
CA LYS A 32 6.15 9.66 -2.65
C LYS A 32 5.33 10.91 -2.96
N ASP A 33 4.16 10.75 -3.58
CA ASP A 33 3.33 11.89 -4.02
C ASP A 33 2.52 12.52 -2.87
N ALA A 34 1.79 11.70 -2.11
CA ALA A 34 0.88 12.18 -1.07
C ALA A 34 1.56 12.41 0.29
N HIS A 35 2.62 11.66 0.59
CA HIS A 35 3.32 11.72 1.88
C HIS A 35 4.76 12.25 1.79
N ASN A 36 5.22 12.62 0.58
CA ASN A 36 6.59 13.08 0.32
C ASN A 36 7.69 12.13 0.85
N VAL A 37 7.38 10.83 0.92
CA VAL A 37 8.31 9.78 1.32
C VAL A 37 9.13 9.41 0.10
N GLN A 38 10.27 10.09 -0.07
CA GLN A 38 11.15 9.91 -1.24
C GLN A 38 11.74 8.50 -1.35
N THR A 39 11.91 7.81 -0.22
CA THR A 39 12.43 6.45 -0.16
C THR A 39 11.54 5.57 0.69
N ALA A 40 10.63 4.84 0.05
CA ALA A 40 9.91 3.76 0.71
C ALA A 40 10.90 2.60 0.94
N THR A 41 11.45 2.52 2.15
CA THR A 41 12.39 1.44 2.52
C THR A 41 11.68 0.10 2.51
N GLN A 42 12.41 -0.99 2.28
CA GLN A 42 11.84 -2.35 2.36
C GLN A 42 11.14 -2.62 3.70
N THR A 43 11.64 -2.04 4.79
CA THR A 43 11.00 -2.13 6.11
C THR A 43 9.62 -1.47 6.13
N LEU A 44 9.49 -0.26 5.56
CA LEU A 44 8.21 0.44 5.49
C LEU A 44 7.22 -0.30 4.60
N LEU A 45 7.68 -0.75 3.43
CA LEU A 45 6.84 -1.51 2.50
C LEU A 45 6.39 -2.84 3.10
N GLY A 46 7.28 -3.57 3.79
CA GLY A 46 6.93 -4.81 4.49
C GLY A 46 5.94 -4.59 5.64
N TYR A 47 6.07 -3.48 6.38
CA TYR A 47 5.10 -3.12 7.41
C TYR A 47 3.73 -2.79 6.82
N LEU A 48 3.69 -1.99 5.74
CA LEU A 48 2.45 -1.62 5.05
C LEU A 48 1.79 -2.84 4.40
N GLU A 49 2.57 -3.76 3.84
CA GLU A 49 2.07 -5.05 3.35
C GLU A 49 1.43 -5.85 4.50
N ALA A 50 2.09 -5.97 5.65
CA ALA A 50 1.60 -6.79 6.75
C ALA A 50 0.37 -6.21 7.46
N THR A 51 0.22 -4.88 7.47
CA THR A 51 -0.80 -4.18 8.30
C THR A 51 -1.89 -3.49 7.50
N CYS A 52 -1.58 -2.97 6.32
CA CYS A 52 -2.49 -2.19 5.48
C CYS A 52 -2.95 -2.93 4.23
N VAL A 53 -2.30 -4.04 3.84
CA VAL A 53 -2.75 -4.88 2.74
C VAL A 53 -3.62 -6.02 3.25
N LYS A 54 -4.86 -6.04 2.77
CA LYS A 54 -5.76 -7.18 2.93
C LYS A 54 -5.75 -8.00 1.66
N SER A 55 -5.43 -9.27 1.81
CA SER A 55 -5.65 -10.25 0.75
C SER A 55 -7.07 -10.79 0.94
N THR A 56 -7.99 -10.40 0.08
CA THR A 56 -9.27 -11.10 -0.02
C THR A 56 -9.00 -12.42 -0.73
N SER A 57 -8.61 -13.41 0.07
CA SER A 57 -8.81 -14.80 -0.29
C SER A 57 -10.25 -15.10 0.08
N ASP A 58 -11.13 -14.98 -0.90
CA ASP A 58 -12.50 -15.52 -0.84
C ASP A 58 -12.43 -16.94 -0.25
N ARG A 59 -13.03 -17.11 0.93
CA ARG A 59 -13.26 -18.41 1.54
C ARG A 59 -14.52 -18.37 2.39
#